data_AF-A0AAC9HMG1-F1
#
_entry.id   AF-A0AAC9HMG1-F1
#
_cell.length_a   1.000
_cell.length_b   1.000
_cell.length_c   1.000
_cell.angle_alpha   90.00
_cell.angle_beta   90.00
_cell.angle_gamma   90.00
#
_symmetry.space_group_name_H-M   'P 1'
#
loop_
_entity.id
_entity.type
_entity.pdbx_description
1 polymer ?
#
loop_
_entity_poly.entity_id
_entity_poly.type
_entity_poly.pdbx_seq_one_letter_code
_entity_poly.pdbx_strand_id
1 'polypeptide(L)' 'MTTQPHNLPIWRKSSRSENGGNCVEIGHAPGLVGIRDTKNRAGGTLHVDPATFGAFVLSIKANRLG' A
#
# COMPACT_ATOMS: atom_id res chain seq x y z
N MET A 1 -14.22 10.64 12.30
CA MET A 1 -13.18 9.99 11.49
C MET A 1 -13.04 10.80 10.23
N THR A 2 -12.01 11.64 10.16
CA THR A 2 -11.88 12.64 9.08
C THR A 2 -11.15 12.00 7.91
N THR A 3 -11.87 11.67 6.85
CA THR A 3 -11.31 11.28 5.56
C THR A 3 -10.71 12.53 4.91
N GLN A 4 -9.46 12.87 5.26
CA GLN A 4 -8.75 13.85 4.44
C GLN A 4 -8.37 13.18 3.11
N PRO A 5 -8.58 13.85 1.96
CA PRO A 5 -8.01 13.40 0.70
C PRO A 5 -6.50 13.65 0.77
N HIS A 6 -5.78 12.72 1.37
CA HIS A 6 -4.33 12.69 1.26
C HIS A 6 -4.02 12.31 -0.19
N ASN A 7 -3.79 13.32 -1.02
CA ASN A 7 -3.35 13.10 -2.38
C ASN A 7 -1.97 12.43 -2.27
N LEU A 8 -1.88 11.13 -2.56
CA LEU A 8 -0.63 10.38 -2.63
C LEU A 8 -0.06 10.61 -4.04
N PRO A 9 0.88 11.55 -4.24
CA PRO A 9 1.26 12.00 -5.56
C PRO A 9 2.08 10.94 -6.32
N ILE A 10 2.73 10.02 -5.61
CA ILE A 10 3.69 9.08 -6.19
C ILE A 10 3.24 7.66 -5.88
N TRP A 11 2.59 7.03 -6.85
CA TRP A 11 2.24 5.61 -6.81
C TRP A 11 3.31 4.77 -7.51
N ARG A 12 3.74 3.70 -6.85
CA ARG A 12 4.59 2.66 -7.43
C ARG A 12 3.83 1.35 -7.50
N LYS A 13 3.70 0.82 -8.71
CA LYS A 13 3.16 -0.52 -8.95
C LYS A 13 4.24 -1.57 -8.68
N SER A 14 3.86 -2.70 -8.09
CA SER A 14 4.75 -3.84 -7.89
C SER A 14 5.21 -4.43 -9.23
N SER A 15 6.50 -4.76 -9.35
CA SER A 15 7.05 -5.47 -10.52
C SER A 15 6.50 -6.88 -10.66
N ARG A 16 5.95 -7.47 -9.58
CA ARG A 16 5.30 -8.79 -9.61
C ARG A 16 3.91 -8.77 -10.29
N SER A 17 3.54 -7.66 -10.93
CA SER A 17 2.26 -7.48 -11.61
C SER A 17 2.27 -7.89 -13.09
N GLU A 18 3.45 -8.15 -13.69
CA GLU A 18 3.61 -8.31 -15.14
C GLU A 18 2.82 -9.49 -15.73
N ASN A 19 2.65 -10.59 -15.00
CA ASN A 19 1.91 -11.77 -15.48
C ASN A 19 0.47 -11.86 -14.94
N GLY A 20 -0.14 -10.74 -14.58
CA GLY A 20 -1.53 -10.72 -14.09
C GLY A 20 -1.70 -11.35 -12.70
N GLY A 21 -0.65 -11.41 -11.88
CA GLY A 21 -0.67 -11.91 -10.50
C GLY A 21 -1.35 -10.98 -9.49
N ASN A 22 -0.89 -11.01 -8.24
CA ASN A 22 -1.36 -10.14 -7.15
C ASN A 22 -0.79 -8.72 -7.33
N CYS A 23 -1.56 -7.83 -7.95
CA CYS A 23 -1.09 -6.51 -8.34
C CYS A 23 -1.36 -5.46 -7.26
N VAL A 24 -0.32 -4.99 -6.58
CA VAL A 24 -0.42 -3.94 -5.56
C VAL A 24 0.27 -2.65 -6.00
N GLU A 25 -0.32 -1.51 -5.63
CA GLU A 25 0.27 -0.18 -5.78
C GLU A 25 0.49 0.43 -4.38
N ILE A 26 1.67 1.01 -4.16
CA ILE A 26 2.03 1.72 -2.93
C ILE A 26 2.20 3.20 -3.24
N GLY A 27 1.50 4.05 -2.50
CA GLY A 27 1.58 5.50 -2.59
C GLY A 27 2.29 6.08 -1.37
N HIS A 28 3.15 7.08 -1.57
CA HIS A 28 3.82 7.79 -0.48
C HIS A 28 3.44 9.27 -0.46
N ALA A 29 3.15 9.80 0.73
CA ALA A 29 3.08 11.22 1.03
C ALA A 29 3.72 11.47 2.42
N PRO A 30 4.03 12.72 2.79
CA PRO A 30 4.52 13.03 4.14
C PRO A 30 3.58 12.47 5.22
N GLY A 31 4.11 11.58 6.06
CA GLY A 31 3.35 10.95 7.16
C GLY A 31 2.33 9.91 6.75
N LEU A 32 2.27 9.50 5.47
CA LEU A 32 1.25 8.56 4.99
C LEU A 32 1.77 7.59 3.92
N VAL A 33 1.35 6.33 4.05
CA VAL A 33 1.47 5.31 3.02
C VAL A 33 0.07 4.82 2.64
N GLY A 34 -0.23 4.83 1.35
CA GLY A 34 -1.43 4.20 0.79
C GLY A 34 -1.11 2.86 0.14
N ILE A 35 -1.97 1.89 0.36
CA ILE A 35 -1.87 0.55 -0.24
C ILE A 35 -3.20 0.27 -0.94
N ARG A 36 -3.15 -0.11 -2.20
CA ARG A 36 -4.36 -0.50 -2.95
C ARG A 36 -4.10 -1.64 -3.91
N ASP A 37 -5.18 -2.35 -4.22
CA ASP A 37 -5.22 -3.29 -5.32
C ASP A 37 -5.22 -2.51 -6.64
N THR A 38 -4.25 -2.81 -7.50
CA THR A 38 -4.15 -2.24 -8.84
C THR A 38 -5.37 -2.61 -9.69
N LYS A 39 -5.90 -3.83 -9.50
CA LYS A 39 -7.00 -4.38 -10.29
C LYS A 39 -8.36 -3.85 -9.84
N ASN A 40 -8.51 -3.56 -8.55
CA ASN A 40 -9.74 -3.04 -7.97
C ASN A 40 -9.52 -1.69 -7.28
N ARG A 41 -9.16 -0.66 -8.05
CA ARG A 41 -8.95 0.71 -7.52
C ARG A 41 -10.22 1.29 -6.88
N ALA A 42 -11.40 0.88 -7.33
CA ALA A 42 -12.68 1.30 -6.75
C ALA A 42 -12.95 0.67 -5.38
N GLY A 43 -12.25 -0.43 -5.03
CA GLY A 43 -12.36 -1.10 -3.74
C GLY A 43 -11.78 -0.31 -2.56
N GLY A 44 -11.15 0.84 -2.82
CA GLY A 44 -10.61 1.73 -1.80
C GLY A 44 -9.09 1.64 -1.64
N THR A 45 -8.58 2.37 -0.65
CA THR A 45 -7.14 2.45 -0.33
C THR A 45 -6.97 2.34 1.18
N LEU A 46 -6.12 1.43 1.62
CA LEU A 46 -5.70 1.35 3.01
C LEU A 46 -4.65 2.42 3.27
N HIS A 47 -4.88 3.25 4.28
CA HIS A 47 -3.96 4.31 4.70
C HIS A 47 -3.36 3.97 6.05
N VAL A 48 -2.03 4.03 6.14
CA VAL A 48 -1.27 3.81 7.38
C VAL A 48 -0.13 4.83 7.48
N ASP A 49 0.41 5.02 8.67
CA ASP A 49 1.64 5.79 8.81
C ASP A 49 2.87 4.98 8.32
N PRO A 50 4.00 5.64 8.00
CA PRO A 50 5.19 4.97 7.49
C PRO A 50 5.81 3.94 8.44
N ALA A 51 5.74 4.14 9.76
CA ALA A 51 6.32 3.21 10.72
C ALA A 51 5.52 1.91 10.78
N THR A 52 4.18 2.02 10.78
CA THR A 52 3.27 0.87 10.70
C THR A 52 3.48 0.08 9.40
N PHE A 53 3.64 0.76 8.25
CA PHE A 53 3.94 0.08 6.99
C PHE A 53 5.29 -0.66 7.04
N GLY A 54 6.33 -0.03 7.61
CA GLY A 54 7.65 -0.65 7.78
C GLY A 54 7.60 -1.90 8.65
N ALA A 55 6.92 -1.83 9.80
CA ALA A 55 6.72 -2.96 10.69
C ALA A 55 5.96 -4.11 10.01
N PHE A 56 4.91 -3.80 9.25
CA PHE A 56 4.17 -4.79 8.48
C PHE A 56 5.06 -5.54 7.47
N VAL A 57 5.87 -4.80 6.68
CA VAL A 57 6.79 -5.41 5.71
C VAL A 57 7.84 -6.29 6.40
N LEU A 58 8.36 -5.85 7.55
CA LEU A 58 9.30 -6.65 8.34
C LEU A 58 8.65 -7.94 8.84
N SER A 59 7.40 -7.89 9.31
CA SER A 59 6.65 -9.07 9.74
C SER A 59 6.41 -10.06 8.61
N ILE A 60 6.11 -9.58 7.39
CA ILE A 60 6.02 -10.44 6.19
C ILE A 60 7.36 -11.13 5.92
N LYS A 61 8.46 -10.37 5.89
CA LYS A 61 9.80 -10.92 5.61
C LYS A 61 10.23 -11.95 6.64
N ALA A 62 9.82 -11.76 7.89
CA ALA A 62 10.08 -12.69 8.99
C ALA A 62 9.07 -13.87 9.05
N ASN A 63 8.13 -13.95 8.10
CA ASN A 63 7.05 -14.94 8.05
C ASN A 63 6.23 -15.03 9.34
N ARG A 64 5.90 -13.86 9.92
CA ARG A 64 5.16 -13.73 11.19
C ARG A 64 3.69 -13.36 11.01
N LEU A 65 3.22 -13.28 9.77
CA LEU A 65 1.81 -13.12 9.44
C LEU A 65 1.31 -14.48 8.98
N GLY A 66 0.81 -15.27 9.93
CA GLY A 66 0.20 -16.59 9.72
C GLY A 66 -1.29 -16.52 10.00
#